data_AF-A0A497FT05-F1
#
_entry.id   AF-A0A497FT05-F1
#
_cell.length_a   1.000
_cell.length_b   1.000
_cell.length_c   1.000
_cell.angle_alpha   90.00
_cell.angle_beta   90.00
_cell.angle_gamma   90.00
#
_symmetry.space_group_name_H-M   'P 1'
#
loop_
_entity.id
_entity.type
_entity.pdbx_description
1 polymer ?
#
loop_
_entity_poly.entity_id
_entity_poly.type
_entity_poly.pdbx_seq_one_letter_code
_entity_poly.pdbx_strand_id
1 'polypeptide(L)'
;MKLRKKEESKIKRVLRACKIILGNPLLSDRIVAAEAGLKIEEVRKLKTILADLKMRFPNKKETWIIRAGARSLFVEKISKKHWLVKGFKELGDYYEAYHVTKGPDNKYHCSCHTHTYGYVREKKICTHIGAVIAYRA
;
A
#
# COMPACT_ATOMS: atom_id res chain seq x y z
N MET A 1 -1.00 18.11 33.49
CA MET A 1 -1.65 17.62 32.26
C MET A 1 -0.67 16.72 31.51
N LYS A 2 -0.77 15.38 31.64
CA LYS A 2 0.14 14.44 30.94
C LYS A 2 -0.17 14.49 29.44
N LEU A 3 0.76 15.02 28.63
CA LEU A 3 0.74 14.88 27.18
C LEU A 3 0.73 13.37 26.86
N ARG A 4 -0.43 12.81 26.49
CA ARG A 4 -0.49 11.45 25.93
C ARG A 4 0.37 11.46 24.67
N LYS A 5 1.53 10.81 24.69
CA LYS A 5 2.29 10.54 23.46
C LYS A 5 1.33 9.84 22.51
N LYS A 6 0.99 10.50 21.39
CA LYS A 6 0.08 9.96 20.39
C LYS A 6 0.74 8.71 19.82
N GLU A 7 0.16 7.55 20.07
CA GLU A 7 0.66 6.28 19.57
C GLU A 7 0.84 6.36 18.04
N GLU A 8 1.99 5.92 17.55
CA GLU A 8 2.30 6.02 16.12
C GLU A 8 1.31 5.17 15.32
N SER A 9 0.61 5.80 14.37
CA SER A 9 -0.36 5.12 13.51
C SER A 9 0.26 3.90 12.82
N LYS A 10 -0.49 2.79 12.74
CA LYS A 10 -0.03 1.56 12.09
C LYS A 10 0.54 1.79 10.69
N ILE A 11 -0.05 2.69 9.89
CA ILE A 11 0.44 2.98 8.54
C ILE A 11 1.88 3.53 8.53
N LYS A 12 2.27 4.36 9.49
CA LYS A 12 3.64 4.89 9.59
C LYS A 12 4.66 3.80 9.90
N ARG A 13 4.30 2.89 10.81
CA ARG A 13 5.09 1.69 11.14
C ARG A 13 5.28 0.79 9.90
N VAL A 14 4.20 0.54 9.16
CA VAL A 14 4.24 -0.19 7.88
C VAL A 14 5.13 0.50 6.85
N LEU A 15 5.00 1.82 6.67
CA LEU A 15 5.85 2.58 5.75
C LEU A 15 7.34 2.53 6.13
N ARG A 16 7.65 2.55 7.43
CA ARG A 16 9.01 2.38 7.93
C ARG A 16 9.54 0.99 7.55
N ALA A 17 8.78 -0.07 7.82
CA ALA A 17 9.16 -1.43 7.43
C ALA A 17 9.42 -1.55 5.93
N CYS A 18 8.54 -1.00 5.08
CA CYS A 18 8.75 -1.02 3.63
C CYS A 18 10.06 -0.35 3.20
N LYS A 19 10.39 0.81 3.79
CA LYS A 19 11.65 1.51 3.50
C LYS A 19 12.86 0.70 3.92
N ILE A 20 12.84 0.11 5.11
CA ILE A 20 13.93 -0.74 5.61
C ILE A 20 14.11 -1.94 4.68
N ILE A 21 13.02 -2.65 4.34
CA ILE A 21 13.04 -3.82 3.47
C ILE A 21 13.62 -3.49 2.09
N LEU A 22 13.23 -2.36 1.49
CA LEU A 22 13.72 -2.01 0.15
C LEU A 22 15.15 -1.47 0.17
N GLY A 23 15.56 -0.78 1.24
CA GLY A 23 16.93 -0.28 1.42
C GLY A 23 17.94 -1.38 1.77
N ASN A 24 17.50 -2.45 2.46
CA ASN A 24 18.32 -3.62 2.75
C ASN A 24 17.49 -4.93 2.71
N PRO A 25 17.35 -5.55 1.53
CA PRO A 25 16.52 -6.76 1.36
C PRO A 25 16.98 -7.98 2.17
N LEU A 26 18.27 -8.04 2.52
CA LEU A 26 18.87 -9.15 3.26
C LEU A 26 18.69 -9.03 4.78
N LEU A 27 18.17 -7.90 5.27
CA LEU A 27 17.98 -7.68 6.70
C LEU A 27 16.97 -8.69 7.27
N SER A 28 17.29 -9.27 8.42
CA SER A 28 16.44 -10.31 9.03
C SER A 28 15.05 -9.77 9.38
N ASP A 29 14.02 -10.61 9.25
CA ASP A 29 12.64 -10.21 9.56
C ASP A 29 12.48 -9.72 11.00
N ARG A 30 13.25 -10.30 11.93
CA ARG A 30 13.26 -9.93 13.35
C ARG A 30 13.74 -8.49 13.56
N ILE A 31 14.80 -8.08 12.86
CA ILE A 31 15.33 -6.72 12.97
C ILE A 31 14.33 -5.73 12.39
N VAL A 32 13.82 -5.97 11.18
CA VAL A 32 12.82 -5.10 10.55
C VAL A 32 11.57 -4.98 11.45
N ALA A 33 11.12 -6.10 12.02
CA ALA A 33 9.97 -6.13 12.92
C ALA A 33 10.21 -5.29 14.18
N ALA A 34 11.39 -5.41 14.80
CA ALA A 34 11.76 -4.61 15.98
C ALA A 34 11.82 -3.11 15.66
N GLU A 35 12.50 -2.72 14.57
CA GLU A 35 12.67 -1.31 14.18
C GLU A 35 11.38 -0.62 13.74
N ALA A 36 10.53 -1.35 13.01
CA ALA A 36 9.23 -0.86 12.60
C ALA A 36 8.15 -0.99 13.69
N GLY A 37 8.46 -1.74 14.77
CA GLY A 37 7.48 -2.21 15.72
C GLY A 37 6.35 -2.93 15.00
N LEU A 38 6.61 -3.96 14.20
CA LEU A 38 5.57 -4.80 13.58
C LEU A 38 5.71 -6.22 14.05
N LYS A 39 4.69 -7.04 13.79
CA LYS A 39 4.84 -8.48 13.98
C LYS A 39 5.68 -9.08 12.83
N ILE A 40 6.41 -10.16 13.11
CA ILE A 40 7.30 -10.80 12.13
C ILE A 40 6.50 -11.29 10.90
N GLU A 41 5.29 -11.79 11.11
CA GLU A 41 4.40 -12.21 10.03
C GLU A 41 4.00 -11.06 9.10
N GLU A 42 3.81 -9.85 9.64
CA GLU A 42 3.50 -8.67 8.83
C GLU A 42 4.71 -8.27 7.98
N VAL A 43 5.92 -8.37 8.53
CA VAL A 43 7.18 -8.12 7.79
C VAL A 43 7.36 -9.11 6.66
N ARG A 44 7.18 -10.41 6.92
CA ARG A 44 7.27 -11.47 5.89
C ARG A 44 6.29 -11.22 4.76
N LYS A 45 5.03 -10.92 5.11
CA LYS A 45 4.00 -10.58 4.14
C LYS A 45 4.40 -9.35 3.31
N LEU A 46 4.94 -8.30 3.94
CA LEU A 46 5.44 -7.12 3.24
C LEU A 46 6.60 -7.45 2.29
N LYS A 47 7.56 -8.30 2.68
CA LYS A 47 8.65 -8.72 1.79
C LYS A 47 8.12 -9.37 0.52
N THR A 48 7.21 -10.33 0.65
CA THR A 48 6.57 -11.00 -0.50
C THR A 48 5.85 -10.00 -1.40
N ILE A 49 5.04 -9.12 -0.79
CA ILE A 49 4.28 -8.09 -1.51
C ILE A 49 5.21 -7.12 -2.27
N LEU A 50 6.29 -6.66 -1.62
CA LEU A 50 7.20 -5.70 -2.22
C LEU A 50 8.02 -6.33 -3.35
N ALA A 51 8.42 -7.59 -3.21
CA ALA A 51 9.09 -8.35 -4.27
C ALA A 51 8.17 -8.54 -5.48
N ASP A 52 6.92 -8.98 -5.26
CA ASP A 52 5.93 -9.14 -6.33
C ASP A 52 5.62 -7.81 -7.05
N LEU A 53 5.47 -6.72 -6.29
CA LEU A 53 5.27 -5.39 -6.87
C LEU A 53 6.47 -4.93 -7.71
N LYS A 54 7.71 -5.15 -7.25
CA LYS A 54 8.92 -4.83 -8.03
C LYS A 54 8.98 -5.65 -9.32
N MET A 55 8.63 -6.94 -9.27
CA MET A 55 8.62 -7.83 -10.43
C MET A 55 7.54 -7.43 -11.46
N ARG A 56 6.31 -7.14 -11.01
CA ARG A 56 5.20 -6.78 -11.90
C ARG A 56 5.29 -5.36 -12.45
N PHE A 57 5.95 -4.46 -11.73
CA PHE A 57 6.03 -3.04 -12.05
C PHE A 57 7.46 -2.49 -12.01
N PRO A 58 8.40 -3.04 -12.81
CA PRO A 58 9.83 -2.70 -12.72
C PRO A 58 10.11 -1.22 -13.04
N ASN A 59 9.26 -0.59 -13.86
CA ASN A 59 9.40 0.80 -14.27
C ASN A 59 8.80 1.81 -13.26
N LYS A 60 8.24 1.34 -12.13
CA LYS A 60 7.68 2.23 -11.10
C LYS A 60 8.75 2.63 -10.11
N LYS A 61 8.72 3.92 -9.72
CA LYS A 61 9.59 4.45 -8.68
C LYS A 61 9.37 3.70 -7.36
N GLU A 62 10.43 3.60 -6.57
CA GLU A 62 10.39 2.93 -5.26
C GLU A 62 9.31 3.50 -4.33
N THR A 63 9.11 4.82 -4.34
CA THR A 63 8.05 5.48 -3.58
C THR A 63 6.66 4.98 -3.95
N TRP A 64 6.42 4.63 -5.22
CA TRP A 64 5.17 4.02 -5.66
C TRP A 64 5.04 2.60 -5.10
N ILE A 65 6.11 1.80 -5.14
CA ILE A 65 6.15 0.43 -4.61
C ILE A 65 5.87 0.42 -3.11
N ILE A 66 6.55 1.26 -2.34
CA ILE A 66 6.34 1.42 -0.89
C ILE A 66 4.88 1.78 -0.59
N ARG A 67 4.33 2.75 -1.33
CA ARG A 67 2.98 3.26 -1.10
C ARG A 67 1.89 2.24 -1.48
N ALA A 68 2.10 1.44 -2.51
CA ALA A 68 1.19 0.36 -2.90
C ALA A 68 1.29 -0.82 -1.93
N GLY A 69 2.51 -1.23 -1.56
CA GLY A 69 2.75 -2.33 -0.63
C GLY A 69 2.28 -2.03 0.79
N ALA A 70 2.43 -0.78 1.26
CA ALA A 70 1.90 -0.40 2.56
C ALA A 70 0.36 -0.42 2.58
N ARG A 71 -0.28 0.07 1.52
CA ARG A 71 -1.75 0.10 1.38
C ARG A 71 -2.37 -1.28 1.26
N SER A 72 -1.67 -2.28 0.71
CA SER A 72 -2.24 -3.62 0.50
C SER A 72 -2.59 -4.35 1.81
N LEU A 73 -1.98 -3.95 2.94
CA LEU A 73 -2.37 -4.43 4.27
C LEU A 73 -3.68 -3.84 4.79
N PHE A 74 -4.24 -2.85 4.10
CA PHE A 74 -5.47 -2.14 4.47
C PHE A 74 -6.49 -2.18 3.33
N VAL A 75 -6.54 -3.31 2.63
CA VAL A 75 -7.52 -3.61 1.60
C VAL A 75 -8.58 -4.55 2.18
N GLU A 76 -9.83 -4.17 1.99
CA GLU A 76 -11.00 -4.98 2.30
C GLU A 76 -11.66 -5.43 1.00
N LYS A 77 -12.05 -6.71 0.92
CA LYS A 77 -12.74 -7.26 -0.26
C LYS A 77 -14.25 -7.14 -0.04
N ILE A 78 -14.91 -6.35 -0.89
CA ILE A 78 -16.37 -6.17 -0.86
C ILE A 78 -17.06 -7.23 -1.71
N SER A 79 -16.51 -7.54 -2.89
CA SER A 79 -17.02 -8.58 -3.77
C SER A 79 -15.92 -9.18 -4.64
N LYS A 80 -16.26 -10.12 -5.55
CA LYS A 80 -15.29 -10.77 -6.46
C LYS A 80 -14.52 -9.76 -7.32
N LYS A 81 -15.12 -8.61 -7.66
CA LYS A 81 -14.56 -7.59 -8.54
C LYS A 81 -14.50 -6.21 -7.88
N HIS A 82 -14.62 -6.12 -6.56
CA HIS A 82 -14.67 -4.84 -5.85
C HIS A 82 -13.95 -4.93 -4.51
N TRP A 83 -13.06 -3.97 -4.29
CA TRP A 83 -12.28 -3.80 -3.07
C TRP A 83 -12.39 -2.36 -2.56
N LEU A 84 -12.30 -2.21 -1.25
CA LEU A 84 -12.19 -0.94 -0.56
C LEU A 84 -10.77 -0.80 -0.03
N VAL A 85 -10.10 0.30 -0.38
CA VAL A 85 -8.73 0.60 0.10
C VAL A 85 -8.80 1.76 1.06
N LYS A 86 -8.34 1.57 2.29
CA LYS A 86 -8.30 2.65 3.29
C LYS A 86 -7.41 3.81 2.81
N GLY A 87 -7.91 5.03 2.93
CA GLY A 87 -7.17 6.25 2.67
C GLY A 87 -6.40 6.72 3.90
N PHE A 88 -5.22 7.29 3.67
CA PHE A 88 -4.34 7.79 4.72
C PHE A 88 -3.86 9.21 4.40
N LYS A 89 -4.10 10.16 5.32
CA LYS A 89 -3.60 11.54 5.20
C LYS A 89 -2.06 11.57 5.14
N GLU A 90 -1.39 10.64 5.82
CA GLU A 90 0.06 10.43 5.76
C GLU A 90 0.57 10.11 4.36
N LEU A 91 -0.31 9.62 3.49
CA LEU A 91 -0.03 9.31 2.09
C LEU A 91 -0.62 10.36 1.14
N GLY A 92 -1.18 11.46 1.63
CA GLY A 92 -1.78 12.50 0.81
C GLY A 92 -3.16 12.11 0.26
N ASP A 93 -3.84 11.15 0.89
CA ASP A 93 -5.22 10.81 0.55
C ASP A 93 -6.18 11.80 1.21
N TYR A 94 -7.15 12.29 0.43
CA TYR A 94 -8.18 13.21 0.92
C TYR A 94 -9.36 12.46 1.56
N TYR A 95 -9.76 11.34 0.96
CA TYR A 95 -10.88 10.51 1.40
C TYR A 95 -10.43 9.37 2.31
N GLU A 96 -11.34 8.93 3.19
CA GLU A 96 -11.08 7.84 4.14
C GLU A 96 -11.00 6.46 3.49
N ALA A 97 -11.58 6.30 2.31
CA ALA A 97 -11.55 5.06 1.55
C ALA A 97 -11.68 5.31 0.05
N TYR A 98 -11.14 4.39 -0.74
CA TYR A 98 -11.22 4.39 -2.20
C TYR A 98 -11.75 3.06 -2.70
N HIS A 99 -12.76 3.12 -3.54
CA HIS A 99 -13.28 1.98 -4.27
C HIS A 99 -12.33 1.64 -5.42
N VAL A 100 -11.94 0.37 -5.51
CA VAL A 100 -11.24 -0.21 -6.65
C VAL A 100 -12.10 -1.33 -7.20
N THR A 101 -12.48 -1.24 -8.47
CA THR A 101 -13.31 -2.23 -9.16
C THR A 101 -12.56 -2.82 -10.34
N LYS A 102 -12.94 -4.05 -10.75
CA LYS A 102 -12.44 -4.68 -11.98
C LYS A 102 -13.57 -4.76 -12.99
N GLY A 103 -13.39 -4.11 -14.14
CA GLY A 103 -14.35 -4.10 -15.24
C GLY A 103 -14.51 -5.46 -15.93
N PRO A 104 -15.50 -5.61 -16.82
CA PRO A 104 -15.64 -6.78 -17.69
C PRO A 104 -14.41 -7.03 -18.57
N ASP A 105 -13.74 -5.96 -18.99
CA ASP A 105 -12.51 -5.95 -19.80
C ASP A 105 -11.24 -6.30 -19.00
N ASN A 106 -11.41 -6.78 -17.75
CA ASN A 106 -10.34 -7.05 -16.81
C ASN A 106 -9.46 -5.85 -16.41
N LYS A 107 -9.85 -4.61 -16.74
CA LYS A 107 -9.13 -3.42 -16.27
C LYS A 107 -9.57 -3.04 -14.87
N TYR A 108 -8.66 -2.40 -14.14
CA TYR A 108 -8.95 -1.86 -12.82
C TYR A 108 -9.34 -0.39 -12.91
N HIS A 109 -10.39 -0.03 -12.21
CA HIS A 109 -10.82 1.34 -12.03
C HIS A 109 -10.70 1.72 -10.55
N CYS A 110 -10.26 2.93 -10.27
CA CYS A 110 -10.20 3.46 -8.92
C CYS A 110 -10.93 4.78 -8.85
N SER A 111 -11.78 4.94 -7.84
CA SER A 111 -12.42 6.21 -7.48
C SER A 111 -11.42 7.36 -7.32
N CYS A 112 -10.14 7.10 -7.02
CA CYS A 112 -9.16 8.18 -6.94
C CYS A 112 -8.88 8.87 -8.30
N HIS A 113 -9.30 8.28 -9.41
CA HIS A 113 -9.14 8.86 -10.76
C HIS A 113 -10.23 9.89 -11.11
N THR A 114 -11.31 10.01 -10.34
CA THR A 114 -12.42 10.94 -10.65
C THR A 114 -12.29 12.28 -9.91
N HIS A 115 -11.23 12.50 -9.15
CA HIS A 115 -10.96 13.75 -8.43
C HIS A 115 -10.00 14.67 -9.19
N THR A 116 -9.86 15.93 -8.76
CA THR A 116 -9.06 16.99 -9.40
C THR A 116 -7.68 16.45 -9.87
N TYR A 117 -7.37 16.64 -11.16
CA TYR A 117 -6.22 16.03 -11.90
C TYR A 117 -6.34 14.53 -12.27
N GLY A 118 -7.56 13.98 -12.30
CA GLY A 118 -7.87 12.57 -12.60
C GLY A 118 -7.47 12.07 -13.99
N TYR A 119 -7.76 12.86 -15.04
CA TYR A 119 -7.50 12.51 -16.44
C TYR A 119 -6.02 12.25 -16.77
N VAL A 120 -5.08 12.85 -16.04
CA VAL A 120 -3.63 12.62 -16.24
C VAL A 120 -3.16 11.32 -15.57
N ARG A 121 -3.87 10.87 -14.51
CA ARG A 121 -3.58 9.63 -13.76
C ARG A 121 -4.29 8.40 -14.33
N GLU A 122 -5.38 8.58 -15.07
CA GLU A 122 -6.13 7.48 -15.70
C GLU A 122 -5.24 6.59 -16.61
N LYS A 123 -4.20 7.18 -17.23
CA LYS A 123 -3.20 6.44 -18.03
C LYS A 123 -2.19 5.63 -17.20
N LYS A 124 -2.22 5.68 -15.86
CA LYS A 124 -1.21 5.05 -14.97
C LYS A 124 -1.87 4.34 -13.79
N ILE A 125 -1.46 3.11 -13.53
CA ILE A 125 -1.85 2.36 -12.33
C ILE A 125 -1.47 3.16 -11.07
N CYS A 126 -2.47 3.59 -10.30
CA CYS A 126 -2.29 4.30 -9.04
C CYS A 126 -1.91 3.34 -7.90
N THR A 127 -1.46 3.89 -6.77
CA THR A 127 -1.06 3.07 -5.62
C THR A 127 -2.23 2.31 -4.98
N HIS A 128 -3.48 2.76 -5.16
CA HIS A 128 -4.66 2.02 -4.70
C HIS A 128 -4.90 0.76 -5.55
N ILE A 129 -4.80 0.87 -6.88
CA ILE A 129 -4.88 -0.29 -7.77
C ILE A 129 -3.70 -1.24 -7.51
N GLY A 130 -2.49 -0.69 -7.38
CA GLY A 130 -1.30 -1.48 -7.03
C GLY A 130 -1.48 -2.27 -5.72
N ALA A 131 -2.09 -1.64 -4.71
CA ALA A 131 -2.41 -2.30 -3.45
C ALA A 131 -3.39 -3.47 -3.62
N VAL A 132 -4.42 -3.32 -4.44
CA VAL A 132 -5.37 -4.40 -4.75
C VAL A 132 -4.71 -5.53 -5.54
N ILE A 133 -3.86 -5.20 -6.51
CA ILE A 133 -3.11 -6.21 -7.27
C ILE A 133 -2.22 -7.03 -6.34
N ALA A 134 -1.51 -6.38 -5.41
CA ALA A 134 -0.68 -7.04 -4.41
C ALA A 134 -1.48 -7.83 -3.37
N TYR A 135 -2.62 -7.30 -2.92
CA TYR A 135 -3.51 -8.00 -1.98
C TYR A 135 -4.05 -9.32 -2.54
N ARG A 136 -4.16 -9.41 -3.87
CA ARG A 136 -4.65 -10.58 -4.60
C ARG A 136 -3.56 -11.56 -5.04
N ALA A 137 -2.29 -11.22 -4.85
CA ALA A 137 -1.15 -12.08 -5.17
C ALA A 137 -0.98 -13.13 -4.06
#